data_AF-A0A967MYW7-F1
#
_entry.id   AF-A0A967MYW7-F1
#
_cell.length_a   1.000
_cell.length_b   1.000
_cell.length_c   1.000
_cell.angle_alpha   90.00
_cell.angle_beta   90.00
_cell.angle_gamma   90.00
#
_symmetry.space_group_name_H-M   'P 1'
#
loop_
_entity.id
_entity.type
_entity.pdbx_description
1 polymer ?
#
loop_
_entity_poly.entity_id
_entity_poly.type
_entity_poly.pdbx_seq_one_letter_code
_entity_poly.pdbx_strand_id
1 'polypeptide(L)' 'VKRNTQASGGDRRVAALRAEVGRALDGHALFRMAARPRRTTPVLFSRYEPGMEYGAHVDDAVMGSPDG' A
#
# COMPACT_ATOMS: atom_id res chain seq x y z
N VAL A 1 -6.92 13.36 -10.24
CA VAL A 1 -7.14 12.36 -11.31
C VAL A 1 -6.40 11.07 -10.95
N LYS A 2 -7.04 9.90 -11.10
CA LYS A 2 -6.40 8.59 -10.91
C LYS A 2 -6.72 7.68 -12.10
N ARG A 3 -5.75 7.52 -13.00
CA ARG A 3 -5.82 6.58 -14.14
C ARG A 3 -4.66 5.60 -14.01
N ASN A 4 -4.86 4.52 -13.28
CA ASN A 4 -3.91 3.42 -13.15
C ASN A 4 -4.66 2.09 -13.04
N THR A 5 -3.94 0.97 -13.16
CA THR A 5 -4.48 -0.34 -12.79
C THR A 5 -3.93 -0.76 -11.43
N GLN A 6 -4.70 -1.55 -10.69
CA GLN A 6 -4.29 -2.05 -9.39
C GLN A 6 -4.64 -3.53 -9.28
N ALA A 7 -3.72 -4.31 -8.71
CA ALA A 7 -3.99 -5.71 -8.45
C ALA A 7 -5.18 -5.86 -7.47
N SER A 8 -6.04 -6.84 -7.71
CA SER A 8 -7.22 -7.08 -6.87
C SER A 8 -6.80 -7.47 -5.46
N GLY A 9 -7.34 -6.78 -4.46
CA GLY A 9 -7.08 -7.07 -3.06
C GLY A 9 -7.58 -8.45 -2.61
N GLY A 10 -8.54 -9.04 -3.33
CA GLY A 10 -9.07 -10.38 -3.06
C GLY A 10 -8.27 -11.52 -3.71
N ASP A 11 -7.27 -11.23 -4.54
CA ASP A 11 -6.44 -12.28 -5.15
C ASP A 11 -5.46 -12.87 -4.13
N ARG A 12 -5.45 -14.20 -3.99
CA ARG A 12 -4.55 -14.92 -3.07
C ARG A 12 -3.07 -14.66 -3.33
N ARG A 13 -2.67 -14.42 -4.59
CA ARG A 13 -1.28 -14.07 -4.94
C ARG A 13 -0.91 -12.70 -4.40
N VAL A 14 -1.84 -11.75 -4.47
CA VAL A 14 -1.64 -10.41 -3.89
C VAL A 14 -1.53 -10.49 -2.37
N ALA A 15 -2.32 -11.33 -1.71
CA ALA A 15 -2.19 -11.57 -0.27
C ALA A 15 -0.81 -12.14 0.12
N ALA A 16 -0.29 -13.09 -0.65
CA ALA A 16 1.05 -13.65 -0.42
C ALA A 16 2.15 -12.58 -0.58
N LEU A 17 2.09 -11.78 -1.65
CA LEU A 17 3.05 -10.70 -1.88
C LEU A 17 2.97 -9.61 -0.80
N ARG A 18 1.77 -9.27 -0.31
CA ARG A 18 1.60 -8.34 0.83
C ARG A 18 2.30 -8.86 2.08
N ALA A 19 2.11 -10.14 2.39
CA ALA A 19 2.73 -10.75 3.56
C ALA A 19 4.27 -10.79 3.44
N GLU A 20 4.79 -11.01 2.23
CA GLU A 20 6.23 -10.97 1.97
C GLU A 20 6.83 -9.58 2.20
N VAL A 21 6.26 -8.56 1.55
CA VAL A 21 6.71 -7.16 1.71
C VAL A 21 6.56 -6.71 3.17
N GLY A 22 5.44 -7.05 3.82
CA GLY A 22 5.21 -6.74 5.23
C GLY A 22 6.30 -7.31 6.14
N ARG A 23 6.62 -8.61 5.98
CA ARG A 23 7.70 -9.25 6.75
C ARG A 23 9.06 -8.59 6.50
N ALA A 24 9.35 -8.19 5.27
CA ALA A 24 10.61 -7.51 4.95
C ALA A 24 10.71 -6.15 5.64
N LEU A 25 9.64 -5.35 5.63
CA LEU A 25 9.60 -4.05 6.32
C LEU A 25 9.68 -4.20 7.84
N ASP A 26 8.92 -5.13 8.41
CA ASP A 26 8.94 -5.43 9.85
C ASP A 26 10.30 -5.98 10.32
N GLY A 27 11.01 -6.68 9.44
CA GLY A 27 12.37 -7.16 9.70
C GLY A 27 13.45 -6.09 9.58
N HIS A 28 13.16 -4.92 8.99
CA HIS A 28 14.18 -3.92 8.66
C HIS A 28 14.38 -2.90 9.79
N ALA A 29 15.54 -2.95 10.45
CA ALA A 29 15.83 -2.11 11.63
C ALA A 29 15.68 -0.60 11.38
N LEU A 30 16.21 -0.08 10.26
CA LEU A 30 16.09 1.34 9.91
C LEU A 30 14.64 1.77 9.70
N PHE A 31 13.83 0.95 9.02
CA PHE A 31 12.42 1.24 8.78
C PHE A 31 11.66 1.33 10.10
N ARG A 32 11.87 0.35 10.99
CA ARG A 32 11.25 0.35 12.33
C ARG A 32 11.63 1.56 13.16
N MET A 33 12.89 1.97 13.11
CA MET A 33 13.39 3.14 13.83
C MET A 33 12.79 4.44 13.29
N ALA A 34 12.75 4.59 11.96
CA ALA A 34 12.31 5.83 11.31
C ALA A 34 10.79 5.99 11.30
N ALA A 35 10.05 4.95 10.90
CA ALA A 35 8.59 5.02 10.72
C ALA A 35 7.81 4.75 12.02
N ARG A 36 8.41 4.08 13.01
CA ARG A 36 7.80 3.69 14.30
C ARG A 36 6.33 3.21 14.16
N PRO A 37 6.07 2.22 13.28
CA PRO A 37 4.70 1.89 12.90
C PRO A 37 3.90 1.32 14.08
N ARG A 38 2.74 1.93 14.36
CA ARG A 38 1.72 1.34 15.24
C ARG A 38 0.85 0.32 14.49
N ARG A 39 0.48 0.64 13.25
CA ARG A 39 -0.25 -0.20 12.29
C ARG A 39 0.18 0.21 10.89
N THR A 40 0.28 -0.74 9.97
CA THR A 40 0.56 -0.48 8.55
C THR A 40 -0.67 -0.78 7.71
N THR A 41 -0.98 0.09 6.74
CA THR A 41 -2.01 -0.20 5.75
C THR A 41 -1.56 -1.34 4.82
N PRO A 42 -2.49 -2.12 4.24
CA PRO A 42 -2.12 -3.16 3.28
C PRO A 42 -1.38 -2.58 2.07
N VAL A 43 -0.26 -3.20 1.67
CA VAL A 43 0.49 -2.81 0.48
C VAL A 43 -0.40 -2.92 -0.77
N LEU A 44 -0.43 -1.86 -1.59
CA LEU A 44 -1.14 -1.84 -2.87
C LEU A 44 -0.13 -2.00 -4.01
N PHE A 45 -0.50 -2.81 -5.02
CA PHE A 45 0.32 -3.00 -6.22
C PHE A 45 -0.35 -2.29 -7.39
N SER A 46 0.14 -1.10 -7.71
CA SER A 46 -0.33 -0.30 -8.83
C SER A 46 0.58 -0.49 -10.06
N ARG A 47 -0.01 -0.48 -11.25
CA ARG A 47 0.70 -0.48 -12.53
C ARG A 47 0.30 0.73 -13.36
N TYR A 48 1.31 1.35 -13.96
CA TYR A 48 1.19 2.50 -14.86
C TYR A 48 1.76 2.12 -16.23
N GLU A 49 1.08 2.54 -17.28
CA GLU A 49 1.48 2.42 -18.68
C GLU A 49 1.52 3.84 -19.30
N PRO A 50 2.14 4.05 -20.47
CA PRO A 50 2.15 5.36 -21.11
C PRO A 50 0.75 5.98 -21.19
N GLY A 51 0.60 7.23 -20.71
CA GLY A 51 -0.68 7.94 -20.62
C GLY A 51 -1.46 7.75 -19.30
N MET A 52 -1.03 6.83 -18.42
CA MET A 52 -1.55 6.68 -17.06
C MET A 52 -0.94 7.72 -16.10
N GLU A 53 -1.72 8.14 -15.11
CA GLU A 53 -1.26 9.15 -14.15
C GLU A 53 -1.97 9.02 -12.80
N TYR A 54 -1.27 9.51 -11.77
CA TYR A 54 -1.87 9.85 -10.50
C TYR A 54 -1.54 11.31 -10.23
N GLY A 55 -2.50 12.19 -10.54
CA GLY A 55 -2.29 13.63 -10.47
C GLY A 55 -2.08 14.12 -9.03
N ALA A 56 -1.69 15.39 -8.89
CA ALA A 56 -1.50 16.00 -7.58
C ALA A 56 -2.75 15.86 -6.70
N HIS A 57 -2.56 15.45 -5.45
CA HIS A 57 -3.58 15.26 -4.43
C HIS A 57 -2.93 15.24 -3.04
N VAL A 58 -3.76 15.29 -2.00
CA VAL A 58 -3.39 15.02 -0.62
C VAL A 58 -4.16 13.77 -0.20
N ASP A 59 -3.53 12.90 0.59
CA ASP A 59 -4.19 11.71 1.13
C ASP A 59 -5.17 12.07 2.25
N ASP A 60 -6.18 11.22 2.45
CA ASP A 60 -7.09 11.36 3.58
C ASP A 60 -6.34 11.16 4.90
N ALA A 61 -6.61 12.01 5.90
CA ALA A 61 -6.03 11.89 7.22
C ALA A 61 -6.50 10.63 7.96
N VAL A 62 -7.66 10.07 7.58
CA VAL A 62 -8.25 8.85 8.13
C VAL A 62 -8.54 7.90 6.99
N MET A 63 -7.91 6.72 7.03
CA MET A 63 -8.04 5.69 6.01
C MET A 63 -8.81 4.49 6.58
N GLY A 64 -9.88 4.07 5.89
CA GLY A 64 -10.81 3.02 6.33
C GLY A 64 -12.08 3.58 6.98
N SER A 65 -13.20 2.86 6.88
CA SER A 65 -14.45 3.23 7.57
C SER A 65 -14.32 3.01 9.08
N PRO A 66 -15.10 3.72 9.93
CA PRO A 66 -15.06 3.56 11.39
C PRO A 66 -15.26 2.12 11.88
N ASP A 67 -15.94 1.29 11.06
CA ASP A 67 -16.34 -0.07 11.41
C ASP A 67 -15.38 -1.16 10.89
N GLY A 68 -14.28 -0.79 10.22
CA GLY A 68 -13.27 -1.72 9.68
C GLY A 68 -13.13 -1.71 8.17
#